data_AF-A0A925F1S6-F1
#
_entry.id   AF-A0A925F1S6-F1
#
_cell.length_a   1.000
_cell.length_b   1.000
_cell.length_c   1.000
_cell.angle_alpha   90.00
_cell.angle_beta   90.00
_cell.angle_gamma   90.00
#
_symmetry.space_group_name_H-M   'P 1'
#
loop_
_entity.id
_entity.type
_entity.pdbx_description
1 polymer ?
#
loop_
_entity_poly.entity_id
_entity_poly.type
_entity_poly.pdbx_seq_one_letter_code
_entity_poly.pdbx_strand_id
1 'polypeptide(L)'
;PVFTKEGTVTAANASTINDGASALVLAGEATVNRENLRPLARIIAYADGAHAPEWFTTAPAIAAEKALKLAGLTIDDIDFFEVNEAFAVVALAFIQHFGLSQDKVNINGGAVSIGHPLGCSGARIVTTLTHVLHQKGAKYGMAAICNGGGGASAMIIERM
;
A
#
# COMPACT_ATOMS: atom_id res chain seq x y z
N PRO A 1 -19.48 9.93 15.74
CA PRO A 1 -18.95 8.64 15.22
C PRO A 1 -19.96 8.05 14.24
N VAL A 2 -19.52 7.27 13.26
CA VAL A 2 -20.38 6.84 12.13
C VAL A 2 -20.81 5.38 12.17
N PHE A 3 -20.19 4.53 13.01
CA PHE A 3 -20.53 3.10 13.10
C PHE A 3 -21.16 2.70 14.45
N THR A 4 -20.69 3.26 15.56
CA THR A 4 -21.21 2.98 16.90
C THR A 4 -21.28 4.27 17.71
N LYS A 5 -22.16 4.33 18.72
CA LYS A 5 -22.41 5.55 19.50
C LYS A 5 -21.16 5.99 20.29
N GLU A 6 -20.42 5.04 20.84
CA GLU A 6 -19.19 5.26 21.62
C GLU A 6 -17.90 5.05 20.78
N GLY A 7 -18.03 4.86 19.47
CA GLY A 7 -16.89 4.57 18.58
C GLY A 7 -15.98 5.77 18.33
N THR A 8 -14.77 5.50 17.84
CA THR A 8 -13.76 6.53 17.48
C THR A 8 -13.77 6.86 15.98
N VAL A 9 -14.39 6.03 15.16
CA VAL A 9 -14.43 6.22 13.71
C VAL A 9 -15.51 7.23 13.33
N THR A 10 -15.15 8.18 12.49
CA THR A 10 -15.96 9.29 12.00
C THR A 10 -15.82 9.38 10.48
N ALA A 11 -16.72 10.12 9.82
CA ALA A 11 -16.57 10.38 8.38
C ALA A 11 -15.24 11.07 8.02
N ALA A 12 -14.61 11.78 8.97
CA ALA A 12 -13.36 12.50 8.75
C ALA A 12 -12.10 11.63 8.91
N ASN A 13 -12.21 10.44 9.51
CA ASN A 13 -11.09 9.51 9.67
C ASN A 13 -11.35 8.14 9.02
N ALA A 14 -12.36 8.08 8.16
CA ALA A 14 -12.65 7.00 7.24
C ALA A 14 -12.49 7.52 5.82
N SER A 15 -12.05 6.67 4.89
CA SER A 15 -12.07 7.03 3.48
C SER A 15 -13.50 7.26 2.99
N THR A 16 -13.68 8.19 2.06
CA THR A 16 -14.96 8.40 1.40
C THR A 16 -15.28 7.28 0.41
N ILE A 17 -16.54 7.23 -0.05
CA ILE A 17 -16.94 6.42 -1.19
C ILE A 17 -16.62 7.24 -2.45
N ASN A 18 -15.87 6.67 -3.38
CA ASN A 18 -15.35 7.41 -4.53
C ASN A 18 -15.41 6.59 -5.81
N ASP A 19 -15.43 7.33 -6.92
CA ASP A 19 -15.29 6.82 -8.27
C ASP A 19 -13.86 7.09 -8.79
N GLY A 20 -13.28 6.14 -9.49
CA GLY A 20 -11.95 6.31 -10.09
C GLY A 20 -11.41 5.03 -10.73
N ALA A 21 -10.41 5.18 -11.60
CA ALA A 21 -9.70 4.10 -12.25
C ALA A 21 -8.20 4.36 -12.27
N SER A 22 -7.41 3.29 -12.24
CA SER A 22 -5.95 3.31 -12.35
C SER A 22 -5.51 2.09 -13.15
N ALA A 23 -4.54 2.27 -14.04
CA ALA A 23 -4.07 1.22 -14.92
C ALA A 23 -2.54 1.11 -14.86
N LEU A 24 -2.05 -0.12 -14.89
CA LEU A 24 -0.63 -0.47 -14.90
C LEU A 24 -0.39 -1.45 -16.05
N VAL A 25 0.70 -1.27 -16.78
CA VAL A 25 1.14 -2.24 -17.80
C VAL A 25 2.25 -3.08 -17.20
N LEU A 26 2.03 -4.39 -17.15
CA LEU A 26 3.04 -5.36 -16.69
C LEU A 26 3.68 -6.05 -17.89
N ALA A 27 4.99 -6.20 -17.85
CA ALA A 27 5.76 -6.91 -18.86
C ALA A 27 6.84 -7.75 -18.19
N GLY A 28 7.07 -8.95 -18.71
CA GLY A 28 8.23 -9.75 -18.34
C GLY A 28 9.51 -9.15 -18.93
N GLU A 29 10.64 -9.42 -18.29
CA GLU A 29 11.97 -8.92 -18.70
C GLU A 29 12.28 -9.22 -20.17
N ALA A 30 11.91 -10.41 -20.66
CA ALA A 30 12.10 -10.77 -22.07
C ALA A 30 11.37 -9.83 -23.04
N THR A 31 10.13 -9.42 -22.72
CA THR A 31 9.38 -8.47 -23.53
C THR A 31 9.95 -7.06 -23.39
N VAL A 32 10.35 -6.66 -22.19
CA VAL A 32 11.02 -5.36 -21.95
C VAL A 32 12.27 -5.23 -22.82
N ASN A 33 13.11 -6.26 -22.85
CA ASN A 33 14.33 -6.28 -23.65
C ASN A 33 14.05 -6.35 -25.16
N ARG A 34 13.10 -7.20 -25.59
CA ARG A 34 12.76 -7.38 -27.01
C ARG A 34 12.17 -6.11 -27.62
N GLU A 35 11.28 -5.44 -26.90
CA GLU A 35 10.58 -4.24 -27.35
C GLU A 35 11.29 -2.94 -26.94
N ASN A 36 12.47 -3.03 -26.30
CA ASN A 36 13.26 -1.89 -25.79
C ASN A 36 12.45 -0.91 -24.92
N LEU A 37 11.64 -1.47 -24.00
CA LEU A 37 10.81 -0.68 -23.08
C LEU A 37 11.65 -0.14 -21.92
N ARG A 38 11.22 0.99 -21.38
CA ARG A 38 11.81 1.59 -20.16
C ARG A 38 10.83 1.36 -18.99
N PRO A 39 11.04 0.33 -18.16
CA PRO A 39 10.17 0.08 -17.02
C PRO A 39 10.28 1.23 -16.01
N LEU A 40 9.19 1.55 -15.33
CA LEU A 40 9.18 2.56 -14.26
C LEU A 40 9.55 1.96 -12.90
N ALA A 41 9.22 0.70 -12.70
CA ALA A 41 9.50 -0.04 -11.48
C ALA A 41 9.59 -1.53 -11.78
N ARG A 42 10.24 -2.26 -10.87
CA ARG A 42 10.32 -3.72 -10.84
C ARG A 42 9.58 -4.25 -9.62
N ILE A 43 8.72 -5.25 -9.80
CA ILE A 43 8.08 -5.96 -8.67
C ILE A 43 9.12 -6.90 -8.07
N ILE A 44 9.47 -6.69 -6.80
CA ILE A 44 10.46 -7.50 -6.08
C ILE A 44 9.78 -8.70 -5.42
N ALA A 45 8.69 -8.44 -4.70
CA ALA A 45 7.91 -9.47 -4.04
C ALA A 45 6.49 -8.96 -3.81
N TYR A 46 5.55 -9.90 -3.69
CA TYR A 46 4.22 -9.64 -3.19
C TYR A 46 3.77 -10.80 -2.32
N ALA A 47 2.88 -10.52 -1.38
CA ALA A 47 2.32 -11.54 -0.51
C ALA A 47 0.94 -11.15 -0.01
N ASP A 48 0.15 -12.17 0.34
CA ASP A 48 -1.13 -12.01 1.00
C ASP A 48 -1.04 -12.35 2.50
N GLY A 49 -1.70 -11.53 3.30
CA GLY A 49 -1.91 -11.70 4.72
C GLY A 49 -3.38 -11.97 5.02
N ALA A 50 -3.66 -12.62 6.14
CA ALA A 50 -5.02 -12.80 6.61
C ALA A 50 -5.06 -12.78 8.14
N HIS A 51 -6.16 -12.28 8.66
CA HIS A 51 -6.55 -12.30 10.06
C HIS A 51 -8.04 -12.68 10.15
N ALA A 52 -8.52 -12.98 11.35
CA ALA A 52 -9.96 -12.99 11.63
C ALA A 52 -10.63 -11.68 11.11
N PRO A 53 -11.83 -11.75 10.51
CA PRO A 53 -12.45 -10.63 9.81
C PRO A 53 -12.54 -9.32 10.61
N GLU A 54 -12.78 -9.40 11.91
CA GLU A 54 -12.85 -8.26 12.83
C GLU A 54 -11.52 -7.51 13.00
N TRP A 55 -10.40 -8.15 12.66
CA TRP A 55 -9.03 -7.63 12.78
C TRP A 55 -8.42 -7.30 11.41
N PHE A 56 -9.23 -7.15 10.36
CA PHE A 56 -8.74 -6.82 9.01
C PHE A 56 -7.84 -5.56 8.96
N THR A 57 -7.96 -4.65 9.93
CA THR A 57 -7.18 -3.42 10.01
C THR A 57 -5.69 -3.63 10.29
N THR A 58 -5.31 -4.77 10.87
CA THR A 58 -3.90 -5.13 11.14
C THR A 58 -3.33 -6.15 10.16
N ALA A 59 -4.19 -6.78 9.34
CA ALA A 59 -3.79 -7.73 8.30
C ALA A 59 -2.71 -7.20 7.31
N PRO A 60 -2.66 -5.90 6.94
CA PRO A 60 -1.60 -5.39 6.08
C PRO A 60 -0.17 -5.60 6.62
N ALA A 61 0.02 -5.55 7.94
CA ALA A 61 1.33 -5.81 8.54
C ALA A 61 1.79 -7.25 8.31
N ILE A 62 0.87 -8.22 8.43
CA ILE A 62 1.13 -9.65 8.15
C ILE A 62 1.53 -9.85 6.68
N ALA A 63 0.83 -9.18 5.76
CA ALA A 63 1.17 -9.25 4.34
C ALA A 63 2.56 -8.64 4.06
N ALA A 64 2.87 -7.50 4.69
CA ALA A 64 4.15 -6.82 4.56
C ALA A 64 5.33 -7.67 5.08
N GLU A 65 5.22 -8.29 6.25
CA GLU A 65 6.25 -9.19 6.79
C GLU A 65 6.57 -10.34 5.84
N LYS A 66 5.53 -10.94 5.24
CA LYS A 66 5.71 -12.00 4.24
C LYS A 66 6.39 -11.49 2.97
N ALA A 67 5.99 -10.32 2.47
CA ALA A 67 6.60 -9.73 1.28
C ALA A 67 8.07 -9.40 1.52
N LEU A 68 8.41 -8.83 2.69
CA LEU A 68 9.80 -8.56 3.11
C LEU A 68 10.63 -9.85 3.15
N LYS A 69 10.09 -10.90 3.78
CA LYS A 69 10.75 -12.21 3.84
C LYS A 69 11.00 -12.81 2.45
N LEU A 70 10.03 -12.72 1.54
CA LEU A 70 10.18 -13.20 0.16
C LEU A 70 11.21 -12.38 -0.64
N ALA A 71 11.27 -11.07 -0.39
CA ALA A 71 12.24 -10.18 -1.01
C ALA A 71 13.67 -10.32 -0.44
N GLY A 72 13.82 -10.96 0.74
CA GLY A 72 15.08 -10.96 1.49
C GLY A 72 15.45 -9.57 2.00
N LEU A 73 14.44 -8.72 2.26
CA LEU A 73 14.59 -7.34 2.74
C LEU A 73 14.07 -7.21 4.17
N THR A 74 14.49 -6.15 4.83
CA THR A 74 13.98 -5.69 6.13
C THR A 74 13.13 -4.44 5.95
N ILE A 75 12.39 -4.06 6.99
CA ILE A 75 11.57 -2.85 6.94
C ILE A 75 12.41 -1.57 6.74
N ASP A 76 13.66 -1.58 7.22
CA ASP A 76 14.59 -0.45 7.11
C ASP A 76 15.11 -0.25 5.69
N ASP A 77 15.03 -1.28 4.83
CA ASP A 77 15.38 -1.20 3.41
C ASP A 77 14.30 -0.46 2.59
N ILE A 78 13.11 -0.25 3.15
CA ILE A 78 11.99 0.40 2.46
C ILE A 78 12.04 1.91 2.71
N ASP A 79 12.14 2.67 1.63
CA ASP A 79 12.25 4.13 1.69
C ASP A 79 10.90 4.80 1.93
N PHE A 80 9.86 4.34 1.23
CA PHE A 80 8.51 4.92 1.27
C PHE A 80 7.41 3.85 1.27
N PHE A 81 6.30 4.20 1.89
CA PHE A 81 5.14 3.33 2.06
C PHE A 81 3.88 3.99 1.55
N GLU A 82 3.09 3.24 0.79
CA GLU A 82 1.69 3.57 0.51
C GLU A 82 0.80 2.53 1.21
N VAL A 83 0.30 2.88 2.40
CA VAL A 83 -0.59 2.04 3.20
C VAL A 83 -2.01 2.57 3.04
N ASN A 84 -2.90 1.79 2.44
CA ASN A 84 -4.25 2.26 2.16
C ASN A 84 -5.03 2.61 3.44
N GLU A 85 -5.61 3.79 3.48
CA GLU A 85 -6.33 4.33 4.63
C GLU A 85 -7.85 4.14 4.49
N ALA A 86 -8.33 2.89 4.36
CA ALA A 86 -9.77 2.63 4.41
C ALA A 86 -10.38 3.25 5.70
N PHE A 87 -9.62 3.14 6.79
CA PHE A 87 -9.79 3.92 8.01
C PHE A 87 -8.41 4.39 8.46
N ALA A 88 -8.31 5.54 9.11
CA ALA A 88 -7.05 6.09 9.60
C ALA A 88 -6.30 5.09 10.51
N VAL A 89 -7.04 4.28 11.29
CA VAL A 89 -6.47 3.25 12.17
C VAL A 89 -5.65 2.19 11.43
N VAL A 90 -5.93 1.92 10.14
CA VAL A 90 -5.19 0.93 9.34
C VAL A 90 -3.74 1.38 9.18
N ALA A 91 -3.53 2.61 8.70
CA ALA A 91 -2.19 3.15 8.53
C ALA A 91 -1.49 3.38 9.88
N LEU A 92 -2.22 3.87 10.90
CA LEU A 92 -1.65 4.07 12.23
C LEU A 92 -1.20 2.75 12.88
N ALA A 93 -1.98 1.68 12.76
CA ALA A 93 -1.60 0.36 13.26
C ALA A 93 -0.38 -0.19 12.51
N PHE A 94 -0.30 0.00 11.20
CA PHE A 94 0.88 -0.38 10.40
C PHE A 94 2.14 0.39 10.81
N ILE A 95 2.03 1.70 10.98
CA ILE A 95 3.11 2.57 11.47
C ILE A 95 3.59 2.11 12.84
N GLN A 96 2.67 1.84 13.76
CA GLN A 96 3.00 1.39 15.12
C GLN A 96 3.66 0.01 15.11
N HIS A 97 3.17 -0.93 14.30
CA HIS A 97 3.70 -2.30 14.20
C HIS A 97 5.17 -2.32 13.79
N PHE A 98 5.52 -1.49 12.82
CA PHE A 98 6.87 -1.42 12.25
C PHE A 98 7.74 -0.30 12.84
N GLY A 99 7.22 0.53 13.75
CA GLY A 99 7.94 1.67 14.30
C GLY A 99 8.31 2.73 13.25
N LEU A 100 7.46 2.94 12.24
CA LEU A 100 7.77 3.81 11.10
C LEU A 100 7.66 5.29 11.48
N SER A 101 8.48 6.10 10.81
CA SER A 101 8.27 7.54 10.81
C SER A 101 7.16 7.92 9.82
N GLN A 102 6.29 8.83 10.22
CA GLN A 102 5.13 9.24 9.42
C GLN A 102 5.54 9.96 8.13
N ASP A 103 6.73 10.56 8.08
CA ASP A 103 7.28 11.21 6.89
C ASP A 103 7.67 10.24 5.75
N LYS A 104 7.58 8.93 5.99
CA LYS A 104 7.75 7.88 4.98
C LYS A 104 6.45 7.24 4.52
N VAL A 105 5.32 7.48 5.20
CA VAL A 105 4.04 6.81 4.94
C VAL A 105 3.05 7.79 4.32
N ASN A 106 2.50 7.45 3.16
CA ASN A 106 1.48 8.24 2.45
C ASN A 106 1.84 9.72 2.32
N ILE A 107 3.08 10.02 1.88
CA ILE A 107 3.65 11.38 1.93
C ILE A 107 2.89 12.42 1.09
N ASN A 108 2.06 11.96 0.15
CA ASN A 108 1.20 12.79 -0.71
C ASN A 108 -0.27 12.75 -0.26
N GLY A 109 -0.55 12.22 0.94
CA GLY A 109 -1.89 11.95 1.45
C GLY A 109 -2.42 10.58 1.04
N GLY A 110 -3.21 9.96 1.92
CA GLY A 110 -3.83 8.67 1.68
C GLY A 110 -5.35 8.74 1.47
N ALA A 111 -5.98 7.57 1.49
CA ALA A 111 -7.38 7.39 1.10
C ALA A 111 -8.41 8.12 2.01
N VAL A 112 -8.04 8.52 3.22
CA VAL A 112 -8.89 9.42 4.03
C VAL A 112 -9.05 10.78 3.35
N SER A 113 -8.01 11.27 2.66
CA SER A 113 -8.04 12.56 1.96
C SER A 113 -8.45 12.42 0.49
N ILE A 114 -7.94 11.42 -0.22
CA ILE A 114 -8.09 11.32 -1.69
C ILE A 114 -9.14 10.28 -2.13
N GLY A 115 -9.71 9.56 -1.16
CA GLY A 115 -10.79 8.61 -1.41
C GLY A 115 -10.37 7.17 -1.67
N HIS A 116 -11.35 6.26 -1.64
CA HIS A 116 -11.16 4.82 -1.76
C HIS A 116 -12.10 4.16 -2.78
N PRO A 117 -11.84 4.31 -4.09
CA PRO A 117 -12.54 3.53 -5.11
C PRO A 117 -12.07 2.06 -5.01
N LEU A 118 -12.91 1.18 -4.43
CA LEU A 118 -12.53 -0.16 -3.96
C LEU A 118 -11.68 -0.95 -4.96
N GLY A 119 -12.20 -1.17 -6.18
CA GLY A 119 -11.51 -1.96 -7.22
C GLY A 119 -10.29 -1.27 -7.84
N CYS A 120 -10.14 0.04 -7.66
CA CYS A 120 -9.05 0.85 -8.21
C CYS A 120 -7.89 1.02 -7.20
N SER A 121 -8.19 0.99 -5.91
CA SER A 121 -7.28 1.48 -4.87
C SER A 121 -5.94 0.76 -4.83
N GLY A 122 -5.90 -0.56 -5.06
CA GLY A 122 -4.65 -1.31 -5.15
C GLY A 122 -3.72 -0.79 -6.27
N ALA A 123 -4.27 -0.59 -7.47
CA ALA A 123 -3.51 -0.04 -8.59
C ALA A 123 -3.12 1.43 -8.35
N ARG A 124 -4.01 2.21 -7.73
CA ARG A 124 -3.74 3.62 -7.38
C ARG A 124 -2.58 3.75 -6.40
N ILE A 125 -2.56 2.96 -5.32
CA ILE A 125 -1.52 3.05 -4.29
C ILE A 125 -0.14 2.71 -4.88
N VAL A 126 -0.06 1.70 -5.75
CA VAL A 126 1.17 1.32 -6.46
C VAL A 126 1.62 2.40 -7.44
N THR A 127 0.66 3.02 -8.15
CA THR A 127 0.94 4.13 -9.07
C THR A 127 1.53 5.32 -8.32
N THR A 128 0.91 5.74 -7.22
CA THR A 128 1.40 6.84 -6.39
C THR A 128 2.78 6.53 -5.82
N LEU A 129 2.98 5.32 -5.27
CA LEU A 129 4.26 4.89 -4.74
C LEU A 129 5.38 4.96 -5.80
N THR A 130 5.11 4.46 -7.01
CA THR A 130 6.07 4.49 -8.12
C THR A 130 6.53 5.93 -8.40
N HIS A 131 5.60 6.88 -8.47
CA HIS A 131 5.94 8.27 -8.72
C HIS A 131 6.66 8.93 -7.52
N VAL A 132 6.30 8.57 -6.29
CA VAL A 132 7.01 9.02 -5.08
C VAL A 132 8.47 8.57 -5.12
N LEU A 133 8.75 7.30 -5.43
CA LEU A 133 10.12 6.80 -5.51
C LEU A 133 10.94 7.57 -6.55
N HIS A 134 10.35 7.86 -7.73
CA HIS A 134 11.00 8.66 -8.77
C HIS A 134 11.23 10.11 -8.32
N GLN A 135 10.23 10.77 -7.75
CA GLN A 135 10.33 12.15 -7.26
C GLN A 135 11.38 12.32 -6.16
N LYS A 136 11.56 11.28 -5.33
CA LYS A 136 12.48 11.29 -4.19
C LYS A 136 13.84 10.66 -4.49
N GLY A 137 14.02 10.09 -5.68
CA GLY A 137 15.23 9.32 -6.02
C GLY A 137 15.42 8.06 -5.17
N ALA A 138 14.38 7.60 -4.47
CA ALA A 138 14.40 6.44 -3.58
C ALA A 138 14.42 5.12 -4.34
N LYS A 139 14.84 4.05 -3.67
CA LYS A 139 15.07 2.75 -4.29
C LYS A 139 13.89 1.82 -4.11
N TYR A 140 13.53 1.48 -2.87
CA TYR A 140 12.49 0.50 -2.57
C TYR A 140 11.27 1.16 -1.94
N GLY A 141 10.09 0.74 -2.38
CA GLY A 141 8.82 1.15 -1.79
C GLY A 141 7.92 -0.05 -1.50
N MET A 142 7.03 0.12 -0.52
CA MET A 142 6.02 -0.88 -0.19
C MET A 142 4.61 -0.31 -0.29
N ALA A 143 3.76 -0.99 -1.06
CA ALA A 143 2.32 -0.77 -1.08
C ALA A 143 1.63 -1.83 -0.23
N ALA A 144 0.72 -1.45 0.67
CA ALA A 144 -0.04 -2.37 1.51
C ALA A 144 -1.51 -1.96 1.63
N ILE A 145 -2.42 -2.94 1.55
CA ILE A 145 -3.86 -2.69 1.56
C ILE A 145 -4.61 -3.82 2.27
N CYS A 146 -5.59 -3.45 3.11
CA CYS A 146 -6.51 -4.39 3.73
C CYS A 146 -7.66 -4.75 2.77
N ASN A 147 -8.17 -5.97 2.90
CA ASN A 147 -9.30 -6.49 2.13
C ASN A 147 -10.45 -6.83 3.10
N GLY A 148 -11.68 -6.48 2.73
CA GLY A 148 -12.86 -6.85 3.49
C GLY A 148 -12.93 -8.38 3.70
N GLY A 149 -13.30 -8.81 4.91
CA GLY A 149 -13.31 -10.23 5.28
C GLY A 149 -12.03 -10.74 5.92
N GLY A 150 -11.08 -9.87 6.27
CA GLY A 150 -9.89 -10.22 7.06
C GLY A 150 -8.61 -10.42 6.25
N GLY A 151 -8.65 -10.27 4.93
CA GLY A 151 -7.46 -10.38 4.07
C GLY A 151 -6.65 -9.09 4.00
N ALA A 152 -5.46 -9.18 3.43
CA ALA A 152 -4.66 -8.03 3.00
C ALA A 152 -3.64 -8.47 1.96
N SER A 153 -3.10 -7.50 1.22
CA SER A 153 -2.04 -7.71 0.24
C SER A 153 -0.95 -6.66 0.43
N ALA A 154 0.31 -7.06 0.21
CA ALA A 154 1.44 -6.15 0.18
C ALA A 154 2.33 -6.44 -1.03
N MET A 155 2.94 -5.40 -1.59
CA MET A 155 3.84 -5.46 -2.74
C MET A 155 5.04 -4.56 -2.50
N ILE A 156 6.23 -5.10 -2.74
CA ILE A 156 7.48 -4.34 -2.74
C ILE A 156 7.88 -4.09 -4.19
N ILE A 157 8.15 -2.83 -4.51
CA ILE A 157 8.64 -2.40 -5.81
C ILE A 157 9.99 -1.70 -5.67
N GLU A 158 10.81 -1.81 -6.71
CA GLU A 158 12.07 -1.08 -6.86
C GLU A 158 11.95 -0.10 -8.02
N ARG A 159 12.43 1.12 -7.84
CA ARG A 159 12.52 2.11 -8.91
C ARG A 159 13.56 1.68 -9.96
N MET A 160 13.19 1.81 -11.24
CA MET A 160 14.06 1.56 -12.40
C MET A 160 14.59 2.86 -13.00
#